data_AF-A0A3B8X4W4-F1
#
_entry.id   AF-A0A3B8X4W4-F1
#
_cell.length_a   1.000
_cell.length_b   1.000
_cell.length_c   1.000
_cell.angle_alpha   90.00
_cell.angle_beta   90.00
_cell.angle_gamma   90.00
#
_symmetry.space_group_name_H-M   'P 1'
#
loop_
_entity.id
_entity.type
_entity.pdbx_description
1 polymer ?
#
loop_
_entity_poly.entity_id
_entity_poly.type
_entity_poly.pdbx_seq_one_letter_code
_entity_poly.pdbx_strand_id
1 'polypeptide(L)'
;MSRFTRIATDPQSDARAGVLVTDHGEIQTPIFMPVGTVGSVKGVYHRDLQADVKAQIILGNTYHLYLRPGLDTLYKAGGLHKFEHWDKPILTDSGGFQVFSLAP
;
A
#
# COMPACT_ATOMS: atom_id res chain seq x y z
N MET A 1 11.88 -2.04 10.53
CA MET A 1 12.96 -1.36 9.75
C MET A 1 13.07 -2.07 8.41
N SER A 2 12.94 -1.38 7.27
CA SER A 2 12.87 -2.07 5.97
C SER A 2 14.26 -2.43 5.42
N ARG A 3 14.36 -3.60 4.78
CA ARG A 3 15.59 -4.08 4.13
C ARG A 3 15.30 -4.52 2.70
N PHE A 4 16.08 -4.01 1.75
CA PHE A 4 16.02 -4.47 0.37
C PHE A 4 17.21 -5.39 0.05
N THR A 5 16.94 -6.54 -0.54
CA THR A 5 17.96 -7.48 -1.02
C THR A 5 17.75 -7.74 -2.51
N ARG A 6 18.80 -7.55 -3.33
CA ARG A 6 18.76 -7.82 -4.76
C ARG A 6 18.95 -9.31 -5.01
N ILE A 7 18.06 -9.91 -5.81
CA ILE A 7 18.12 -11.35 -6.17
C ILE A 7 18.78 -11.52 -7.54
N ALA A 8 18.43 -10.67 -8.51
CA ALA A 8 18.94 -10.76 -9.87
C ALA A 8 19.03 -9.38 -10.53
N THR A 9 19.88 -9.27 -11.54
CA THR A 9 20.05 -8.10 -12.42
C THR A 9 20.11 -8.56 -13.86
N ASP A 10 19.59 -7.76 -14.77
CA ASP A 10 19.78 -7.98 -16.20
C ASP A 10 21.15 -7.40 -16.65
N PRO A 11 22.02 -8.16 -17.33
CA PRO A 11 23.29 -7.63 -17.82
C PRO A 11 23.15 -6.57 -18.92
N GLN A 12 21.98 -6.49 -19.58
CA GLN A 12 21.75 -5.61 -20.73
C GLN A 12 20.93 -4.36 -20.41
N SER A 13 20.48 -4.19 -19.17
CA SER A 13 19.68 -3.05 -18.73
C SER A 13 19.86 -2.76 -17.24
N ASP A 14 19.22 -1.69 -16.74
CA ASP A 14 19.20 -1.36 -15.31
C ASP A 14 18.15 -2.14 -14.50
N ALA A 15 17.49 -3.13 -15.11
CA ALA A 15 16.45 -3.92 -14.46
C ALA A 15 17.02 -4.79 -13.33
N ARG A 16 16.25 -4.89 -12.23
CA ARG A 16 16.59 -5.73 -11.09
C ARG A 16 15.38 -6.37 -10.46
N ALA A 17 15.55 -7.61 -10.00
CA ALA A 17 14.61 -8.29 -9.13
C ALA A 17 15.17 -8.33 -7.70
N GLY A 18 14.30 -8.30 -6.71
CA GLY A 18 14.69 -8.23 -5.31
C GLY A 18 13.55 -8.49 -4.35
N VAL A 19 13.88 -8.55 -3.06
CA VAL A 19 12.91 -8.66 -1.97
C VAL A 19 13.05 -7.45 -1.06
N LEU A 20 11.95 -6.74 -0.85
CA LEU A 20 11.81 -5.73 0.19
C LEU A 20 11.13 -6.39 1.39
N VAL A 21 11.86 -6.50 2.49
CA VAL A 21 11.34 -7.00 3.78
C VAL A 21 10.86 -5.80 4.60
N THR A 22 9.64 -5.89 5.10
CA THR A 22 9.05 -4.92 6.03
C THR A 22 8.61 -5.64 7.30
N ASP A 23 8.23 -4.88 8.32
CA ASP A 23 7.74 -5.45 9.58
C ASP A 23 6.40 -6.21 9.41
N HIS A 24 5.70 -6.02 8.28
CA HIS A 24 4.40 -6.64 7.98
C HIS A 24 4.47 -7.67 6.84
N GLY A 25 5.68 -8.02 6.36
CA GLY A 25 5.86 -9.05 5.34
C GLY A 25 6.88 -8.70 4.26
N GLU A 26 7.08 -9.66 3.36
CA GLU A 26 8.02 -9.58 2.24
C GLU A 26 7.31 -9.20 0.93
N ILE A 27 8.01 -8.44 0.11
CA ILE A 27 7.51 -7.92 -1.16
C ILE A 27 8.56 -8.24 -2.23
N GLN A 28 8.19 -9.05 -3.22
CA GLN A 28 9.02 -9.33 -4.38
C GLN A 28 8.90 -8.16 -5.37
N THR A 29 10.04 -7.63 -5.81
CA THR A 29 10.11 -6.56 -6.81
C THR A 29 10.64 -7.12 -8.13
N PRO A 30 10.16 -6.65 -9.30
CA PRO A 30 9.18 -5.58 -9.49
C PRO A 30 7.75 -6.00 -9.14
N ILE A 31 6.97 -5.11 -8.51
CA ILE A 31 5.57 -5.34 -8.13
C ILE A 31 4.66 -4.23 -8.64
N PHE A 32 3.46 -4.62 -9.06
CA PHE A 32 2.34 -3.71 -9.28
C PHE A 32 1.50 -3.61 -8.02
N MET A 33 1.25 -2.40 -7.53
CA MET A 33 0.54 -2.16 -6.27
C MET A 33 -0.91 -1.70 -6.56
N PRO A 34 -1.93 -2.42 -6.08
CA PRO A 34 -3.32 -1.94 -6.12
C PRO A 34 -3.49 -0.69 -5.25
N VAL A 35 -4.27 0.28 -5.73
CA VAL A 35 -4.52 1.54 -5.00
C VAL A 35 -5.85 1.46 -4.22
N GLY A 36 -5.75 1.52 -2.89
CA GLY A 36 -6.85 1.70 -1.96
C GLY A 36 -7.25 3.18 -1.86
N THR A 37 -8.49 3.50 -2.23
CA THR A 37 -9.07 4.83 -2.09
C THR A 37 -10.21 4.79 -1.07
N VAL A 38 -10.00 5.38 0.12
CA VAL A 38 -10.97 5.47 1.23
C VAL A 38 -11.28 4.12 1.90
N GLY A 39 -10.35 3.49 2.64
CA GLY A 39 -10.75 2.30 3.43
C GLY A 39 -11.01 1.04 2.61
N SER A 40 -10.85 1.12 1.29
CA SER A 40 -11.16 0.07 0.32
C SER A 40 -10.48 0.35 -1.02
N VAL A 41 -10.11 -0.70 -1.75
CA VAL A 41 -9.83 -0.56 -3.19
C VAL A 41 -11.19 -0.42 -3.87
N LYS A 42 -11.48 0.77 -4.44
CA LYS A 42 -12.73 1.05 -5.15
C LYS A 42 -13.09 -0.11 -6.09
N GLY A 43 -14.18 -0.82 -5.78
CA GLY A 43 -14.77 -1.85 -6.63
C GLY A 43 -14.23 -3.27 -6.45
N VAL A 44 -13.32 -3.54 -5.51
CA VAL A 44 -12.79 -4.89 -5.24
C VAL A 44 -12.81 -5.17 -3.74
N TYR A 45 -13.40 -6.31 -3.33
CA TYR A 45 -13.35 -6.71 -1.93
C TYR A 45 -11.93 -7.10 -1.53
N HIS A 46 -11.51 -6.78 -0.31
CA HIS A 46 -10.17 -7.14 0.22
C HIS A 46 -9.86 -8.64 0.09
N ARG A 47 -10.90 -9.49 0.23
CA ARG A 47 -10.78 -10.94 0.00
C ARG A 47 -10.29 -11.25 -1.40
N ASP A 48 -10.78 -10.55 -2.41
CA ASP A 48 -10.44 -10.82 -3.82
C ASP A 48 -9.02 -10.29 -4.13
N LEU A 49 -8.57 -9.23 -3.46
CA LEU A 49 -7.16 -8.79 -3.52
C LEU A 49 -6.18 -9.81 -2.93
N GLN A 50 -6.58 -10.48 -1.83
CA GLN A 50 -5.77 -11.49 -1.19
C GLN A 50 -5.82 -12.84 -1.91
N ALA A 51 -7.01 -13.28 -2.33
CA ALA A 51 -7.25 -14.60 -2.91
C ALA A 51 -6.89 -14.65 -4.40
N ASP A 52 -7.31 -13.66 -5.18
CA ASP A 52 -7.23 -13.69 -6.64
C ASP A 52 -5.99 -12.93 -7.14
N VAL A 53 -5.79 -11.70 -6.65
CA VAL A 53 -4.65 -10.85 -7.05
C VAL A 53 -3.36 -11.26 -6.34
N LYS A 54 -3.47 -11.91 -5.17
CA LYS A 54 -2.35 -12.29 -4.30
C LYS A 54 -1.43 -11.10 -4.00
N ALA A 55 -2.02 -9.92 -3.82
CA ALA A 55 -1.27 -8.70 -3.56
C ALA A 55 -0.39 -8.86 -2.31
N GLN A 56 0.87 -8.45 -2.44
CA GLN A 56 1.85 -8.47 -1.36
C GLN A 56 1.92 -7.12 -0.64
N ILE A 57 1.44 -6.04 -1.26
CA ILE A 57 1.38 -4.70 -0.71
C ILE A 57 0.24 -3.93 -1.38
N ILE A 58 -0.39 -3.02 -0.66
CA ILE A 58 -1.36 -2.07 -1.20
C ILE A 58 -0.88 -0.63 -1.00
N LEU A 59 -1.34 0.27 -1.85
CA LEU A 59 -1.15 1.71 -1.68
C LEU A 59 -2.39 2.31 -1.02
N GLY A 60 -2.26 2.82 0.21
CA GLY A 60 -3.31 3.55 0.91
C GLY A 60 -3.22 5.05 0.67
N ASN A 61 -4.31 5.67 0.21
CA ASN A 61 -4.37 7.12 0.03
C ASN A 61 -4.67 7.84 1.35
N THR A 62 -3.70 8.57 1.89
CA THR A 62 -3.81 9.24 3.19
C THR A 62 -4.68 10.48 3.17
N TYR A 63 -4.80 11.17 2.03
CA TYR A 63 -5.63 12.37 1.91
C TYR A 63 -7.09 12.07 2.27
N HIS A 64 -7.62 10.97 1.73
CA HIS A 64 -8.98 10.57 2.03
C HIS A 64 -9.15 10.11 3.47
N LEU A 65 -8.23 9.27 3.98
CA LEU A 65 -8.27 8.75 5.34
C LEU A 65 -8.18 9.86 6.40
N TYR A 66 -7.38 10.89 6.13
CA TYR A 66 -7.23 12.07 6.97
C TYR A 66 -8.51 12.93 7.01
N LEU A 67 -9.18 13.10 5.87
CA LEU A 67 -10.40 13.93 5.79
C LEU A 67 -11.66 13.19 6.28
N ARG A 68 -11.80 11.90 5.92
CA ARG A 68 -12.91 11.03 6.31
C ARG A 68 -12.41 9.57 6.33
N PRO A 69 -12.34 8.90 7.48
CA PRO A 69 -13.05 9.18 8.73
C PRO A 69 -12.28 10.06 9.75
N GLY A 70 -11.06 10.50 9.44
CA GLY A 70 -10.22 11.26 10.36
C GLY A 70 -9.32 10.39 11.24
N LEU A 71 -8.21 10.97 11.70
CA LEU A 71 -7.18 10.25 12.47
C LEU A 71 -7.72 9.68 13.79
N ASP A 72 -8.59 10.41 14.50
CA ASP A 72 -9.17 9.94 15.77
C ASP A 72 -9.94 8.63 15.60
N THR A 73 -10.67 8.49 14.49
CA THR A 73 -11.41 7.28 14.17
C THR A 73 -10.46 6.13 13.85
N LEU A 74 -9.37 6.40 13.11
CA LEU A 74 -8.35 5.40 12.78
C LEU A 74 -7.61 4.92 14.04
N TYR A 75 -7.28 5.82 14.97
CA TYR A 75 -6.68 5.45 16.24
C TYR A 75 -7.62 4.60 17.09
N LYS A 76 -8.91 4.98 17.17
CA LYS A 76 -9.93 4.19 17.88
C LYS A 76 -10.16 2.81 17.26
N ALA A 77 -10.04 2.69 15.93
CA ALA A 77 -10.08 1.41 15.22
C ALA A 77 -8.82 0.54 15.46
N GLY A 78 -7.80 1.09 16.12
CA GLY A 78 -6.54 0.40 16.43
C GLY A 78 -5.53 0.42 15.28
N GLY A 79 -5.59 1.45 14.44
CA GLY A 79 -4.65 1.71 13.36
C GLY A 79 -5.16 1.31 11.98
N LEU A 80 -4.39 1.70 10.96
CA LEU A 80 -4.78 1.55 9.56
C LEU A 80 -5.00 0.09 9.15
N HIS A 81 -4.12 -0.82 9.56
CA HIS A 81 -4.25 -2.25 9.28
C HIS A 81 -5.59 -2.84 9.77
N LYS A 82 -6.00 -2.48 10.99
CA LYS A 82 -7.27 -2.95 11.56
C LYS A 82 -8.47 -2.30 10.88
N PHE A 83 -8.35 -1.02 10.54
CA PHE A 83 -9.40 -0.30 9.83
C PHE A 83 -9.66 -0.87 8.43
N GLU A 84 -8.59 -1.10 7.65
CA GLU A 84 -8.64 -1.65 6.28
C GLU A 84 -8.83 -3.17 6.26
N HIS A 85 -8.78 -3.85 7.42
CA HIS A 85 -8.74 -5.31 7.52
C HIS A 85 -7.63 -5.94 6.66
N TRP A 86 -6.45 -5.33 6.69
CA TRP A 86 -5.29 -5.72 5.90
C TRP A 86 -4.05 -5.93 6.78
N ASP A 87 -3.49 -7.12 6.75
CA ASP A 87 -2.39 -7.58 7.62
C ASP A 87 -1.01 -7.56 6.95
N LYS A 88 -0.97 -7.36 5.64
CA LYS A 88 0.28 -7.24 4.85
C LYS A 88 0.76 -5.79 4.77
N PRO A 89 1.93 -5.50 4.16
CA PRO A 89 2.44 -4.14 4.03
C PRO A 89 1.45 -3.17 3.37
N ILE A 90 1.48 -1.92 3.84
CA ILE A 90 0.74 -0.78 3.29
C ILE A 90 1.74 0.33 2.99
N LEU A 91 1.76 0.81 1.75
CA LEU A 91 2.45 2.04 1.38
C LEU A 91 1.45 3.19 1.43
N THR A 92 1.71 4.19 2.26
CA THR A 92 0.87 5.39 2.30
C THR A 92 1.46 6.48 1.43
N ASP A 93 0.64 7.11 0.58
CA ASP A 93 1.04 8.38 -0.04
C ASP A 93 0.98 9.53 0.98
N SER A 94 1.54 10.69 0.64
CA SER A 94 1.50 11.88 1.51
C SER A 94 0.23 12.73 1.35
N GLY A 95 -0.66 12.36 0.41
CA GLY A 95 -1.80 13.17 0.00
C GLY A 95 -1.45 14.42 -0.82
N GLY A 96 -0.17 14.72 -1.04
CA GLY A 96 0.27 15.95 -1.71
C GLY A 96 -0.22 16.04 -3.16
N PHE A 97 -0.22 14.93 -3.90
CA PHE A 97 -0.74 14.92 -5.28
C PHE A 97 -2.22 15.32 -5.33
N GLN A 98 -3.02 14.88 -4.37
CA GLN A 98 -4.45 15.18 -4.29
C GLN A 98 -4.69 16.61 -3.80
N VAL A 99 -3.88 17.12 -2.88
CA VAL A 99 -3.90 18.55 -2.49
C VAL A 99 -3.62 19.44 -3.70
N PHE A 100 -2.65 19.10 -4.54
CA PHE A 100 -2.35 19.86 -5.76
C PHE A 100 -3.36 19.67 -6.90
N SER A 101 -3.99 18.50 -7.02
CA SER A 101 -4.91 18.19 -8.14
C SER A 101 -6.38 18.51 -7.85
N LEU A 102 -6.75 18.71 -6.58
CA LEU A 102 -8.13 18.98 -6.14
C LEU A 102 -8.26 20.33 -5.41
N ALA A 103 -7.18 21.08 -5.23
CA ALA A 103 -7.28 22.49 -4.85
C ALA A 103 -7.81 23.29 -6.06
N PRO A 104 -8.80 24.17 -5.87
CA PRO A 104 -9.36 24.99 -6.94
C PRO A 104 -8.34 25.99 -7.51
#